data_AF-A0A7X8U674-F1
#
_entry.id   AF-A0A7X8U674-F1
#
_cell.length_a   1.000
_cell.length_b   1.000
_cell.length_c   1.000
_cell.angle_alpha   90.00
_cell.angle_beta   90.00
_cell.angle_gamma   90.00
#
_symmetry.space_group_name_H-M   'P 1'
#
loop_
_entity.id
_entity.type
_entity.pdbx_description
1 polymer ?
#
loop_
_entity_poly.entity_id
_entity_poly.type
_entity_poly.pdbx_seq_one_letter_code
_entity_poly.pdbx_strand_id
1 'polypeptide(L)'
;MTLVLGIAAAVLFLLYAWYFIRIIKGKPQSFELEILKSLAQWMVQTGPASKGRMWLMYWVSLLIEVSYLGMAWLTVSNPFMHYFTITVIALESYHLLWLGLSFRQFFAGRKPVAKLFNWRLERMSALTLFSYSLLLLITLAFFQVNSL
;
A
#
# COMPACT_ATOMS: atom_id res chain seq x y z
N MET A 1 15.12 -11.03 -11.95
CA MET A 1 13.82 -10.56 -11.40
C MET A 1 13.67 -10.89 -9.92
N THR A 2 14.01 -12.11 -9.51
CA THR A 2 13.93 -12.61 -8.12
C THR A 2 14.59 -11.72 -7.07
N LEU A 3 15.84 -11.28 -7.28
CA LEU A 3 16.55 -10.43 -6.33
C LEU A 3 15.84 -9.09 -6.11
N VAL A 4 15.42 -8.44 -7.21
CA VAL A 4 14.71 -7.15 -7.17
C VAL A 4 13.37 -7.31 -6.43
N LEU A 5 12.63 -8.38 -6.73
CA LEU A 5 11.39 -8.70 -6.03
C LEU A 5 11.62 -8.95 -4.53
N GLY A 6 12.67 -9.68 -4.16
CA GLY A 6 13.03 -9.94 -2.77
C GLY A 6 13.38 -8.65 -2.01
N ILE A 7 14.15 -7.75 -2.62
CA ILE A 7 14.46 -6.44 -2.04
C ILE A 7 13.18 -5.60 -1.87
N ALA A 8 12.33 -5.55 -2.91
CA ALA A 8 11.06 -4.82 -2.83
C ALA A 8 10.15 -5.37 -1.73
N ALA A 9 10.03 -6.70 -1.64
CA ALA A 9 9.26 -7.36 -0.59
C ALA A 9 9.80 -7.06 0.81
N ALA A 10 11.12 -7.05 1.00
CA ALA A 10 11.76 -6.68 2.27
C ALA A 10 11.49 -5.23 2.66
N VAL A 11 11.58 -4.30 1.71
CA VAL A 11 11.28 -2.89 1.94
C VAL A 11 9.82 -2.70 2.33
N LEU A 12 8.87 -3.29 1.58
CA LEU A 12 7.45 -3.21 1.91
C LEU A 12 7.15 -3.84 3.27
N PHE A 13 7.71 -5.03 3.54
CA PHE A 13 7.58 -5.69 4.83
C PHE A 13 7.99 -4.77 5.99
N LEU A 14 9.16 -4.13 5.89
CA LEU A 14 9.66 -3.23 6.93
C LEU A 14 8.82 -1.95 7.07
N LEU A 15 8.41 -1.35 5.94
CA LEU A 15 7.56 -0.15 5.95
C LEU A 15 6.21 -0.43 6.63
N TYR A 16 5.56 -1.55 6.29
CA TYR A 16 4.27 -1.92 6.85
C TYR A 16 4.38 -2.51 8.26
N ALA A 17 5.53 -3.05 8.66
CA ALA A 17 5.74 -3.62 10.00
C ALA A 17 5.38 -2.62 11.12
N TRP A 18 5.78 -1.36 10.98
CA TRP A 18 5.49 -0.34 11.99
C TRP A 18 3.99 -0.13 12.18
N TYR A 19 3.24 -0.03 11.08
CA TYR A 19 1.80 0.16 11.14
C TYR A 19 1.10 -1.11 11.62
N PHE A 20 1.50 -2.28 11.13
CA PHE A 20 1.03 -3.60 11.54
C PHE A 20 1.12 -3.79 13.06
N ILE A 21 2.28 -3.48 13.66
CA ILE A 21 2.48 -3.58 15.12
C ILE A 21 1.48 -2.69 15.88
N ARG A 22 1.21 -1.48 15.39
CA ARG A 22 0.25 -0.56 16.04
C ARG A 22 -1.20 -1.03 15.90
N ILE A 23 -1.54 -1.65 14.77
CA ILE A 23 -2.85 -2.27 14.55
C ILE A 23 -3.06 -3.42 15.55
N ILE A 24 -2.10 -4.35 15.66
CA ILE A 24 -2.21 -5.48 16.59
C ILE A 24 -2.24 -5.04 18.05
N LYS A 25 -1.49 -3.99 18.42
CA LYS A 25 -1.55 -3.40 19.77
C LYS A 25 -2.87 -2.67 20.08
N GLY A 26 -3.83 -2.64 19.15
CA GLY A 26 -5.16 -2.07 19.34
C GLY A 26 -5.20 -0.54 19.43
N LYS A 27 -4.09 0.15 19.13
CA LYS A 27 -3.96 1.61 19.20
C LYS A 27 -3.49 2.25 17.87
N PRO A 28 -4.06 1.89 16.70
CA PRO A 28 -3.63 2.48 15.43
C PRO A 28 -4.01 3.97 15.27
N GLN A 29 -5.02 4.44 16.00
CA GLN A 29 -5.64 5.76 15.79
C GLN A 29 -4.68 6.93 16.05
N SER A 30 -3.76 6.80 16.99
CA SER A 30 -2.78 7.86 17.28
C SER A 30 -1.87 8.13 16.10
N PHE A 31 -1.41 7.07 15.45
CA PHE A 31 -0.57 7.14 14.25
C PHE A 31 -1.36 7.65 13.03
N GLU A 32 -2.60 7.19 12.86
CA GLU A 32 -3.48 7.67 11.77
C GLU A 32 -3.76 9.17 11.88
N LEU A 33 -3.98 9.66 13.10
CA LEU A 33 -4.14 11.08 13.37
C LEU A 33 -2.85 11.87 13.09
N GLU A 34 -1.70 11.30 13.43
CA GLU A 34 -0.38 11.89 13.14
C GLU A 34 -0.14 12.02 11.63
N ILE A 35 -0.47 10.98 10.85
CA ILE A 35 -0.43 11.01 9.38
C ILE A 35 -1.33 12.13 8.84
N LEU A 36 -2.59 12.21 9.30
CA LEU A 36 -3.52 13.25 8.86
C LEU A 36 -3.02 14.66 9.15
N LYS A 37 -2.50 14.88 10.36
CA LYS A 37 -1.96 16.19 10.76
C LYS A 37 -0.77 16.57 9.90
N SER A 38 0.15 15.62 9.69
CA SER A 38 1.34 15.83 8.86
C SER A 38 0.97 16.14 7.41
N LEU A 39 0.00 15.41 6.85
CA LEU A 39 -0.52 15.66 5.50
C LEU A 39 -1.19 17.04 5.41
N ALA A 40 -2.03 17.40 6.38
CA ALA A 40 -2.69 18.70 6.42
C ALA A 40 -1.67 19.85 6.49
N GLN A 41 -0.67 19.74 7.35
CA GLN A 41 0.41 20.72 7.46
C GLN A 41 1.21 20.84 6.17
N TRP A 42 1.58 19.72 5.56
CA TRP A 42 2.29 19.71 4.28
C TRP A 42 1.46 20.35 3.15
N MET A 43 0.15 20.11 3.11
CA MET A 43 -0.74 20.73 2.12
C MET A 43 -0.81 22.25 2.31
N VAL A 44 -0.85 22.74 3.55
CA VAL A 44 -0.82 24.18 3.85
C VAL A 44 0.51 24.80 3.41
N GLN A 45 1.64 24.15 3.70
CA GLN A 45 2.97 24.62 3.31
C GLN A 45 3.18 24.61 1.79
N THR A 46 2.65 23.60 1.11
CA THR A 46 2.79 23.43 -0.35
C THR A 46 1.81 24.30 -1.14
N GLY A 47 0.69 24.69 -0.54
CA GLY A 47 -0.32 25.55 -1.17
C GLY A 47 -1.00 24.89 -2.38
N PRO A 48 -1.32 25.64 -3.45
CA PRO A 48 -2.07 25.13 -4.61
C PRO A 48 -1.42 23.95 -5.34
N ALA A 49 -0.08 23.84 -5.27
CA ALA A 49 0.67 22.74 -5.88
C ALA A 49 0.41 21.39 -5.21
N SER A 50 -0.16 21.38 -3.99
CA SER A 50 -0.48 20.15 -3.25
C SER A 50 -1.38 19.21 -4.04
N LYS A 51 -2.32 19.76 -4.83
CA LYS A 51 -3.21 18.98 -5.70
C LYS A 51 -2.45 18.14 -6.71
N GLY A 52 -1.57 18.79 -7.49
CA GLY A 52 -0.78 18.09 -8.50
C GLY A 52 0.14 17.04 -7.88
N ARG A 53 0.80 17.38 -6.76
CA ARG A 53 1.70 16.47 -6.04
C ARG A 53 0.97 15.26 -5.44
N MET A 54 -0.23 15.43 -4.89
CA MET A 54 -1.02 14.30 -4.38
C MET A 54 -1.47 13.36 -5.51
N TRP A 55 -1.89 13.89 -6.65
CA TRP A 55 -2.18 13.05 -7.82
C TRP A 55 -0.95 12.35 -8.34
N LEU A 56 0.21 13.01 -8.35
CA LEU A 56 1.47 12.37 -8.70
C LEU A 56 1.80 11.22 -7.73
N MET A 57 1.70 11.44 -6.42
CA MET A 57 1.91 10.39 -5.40
C MET A 57 0.97 9.21 -5.62
N TYR A 58 -0.31 9.47 -5.93
CA TYR A 58 -1.29 8.43 -6.24
C TYR A 58 -0.87 7.60 -7.47
N TRP A 59 -0.49 8.25 -8.58
CA TRP A 59 -0.06 7.55 -9.79
C TRP A 59 1.25 6.78 -9.60
N VAL A 60 2.20 7.34 -8.86
CA VAL A 60 3.45 6.66 -8.49
C VAL A 60 3.15 5.44 -7.62
N SER A 61 2.23 5.55 -6.67
CA SER A 61 1.80 4.42 -5.83
C SER A 61 1.19 3.30 -6.68
N LEU A 62 0.28 3.64 -7.59
CA LEU A 62 -0.33 2.67 -8.52
C LEU A 62 0.75 1.96 -9.37
N LEU A 63 1.71 2.72 -9.90
CA LEU A 63 2.78 2.16 -10.72
C LEU A 63 3.66 1.19 -9.92
N ILE A 64 4.04 1.55 -8.69
CA ILE A 64 4.83 0.70 -7.79
C ILE A 64 4.06 -0.59 -7.51
N GLU A 65 2.77 -0.49 -7.22
CA GLU A 65 1.93 -1.62 -6.89
C GLU A 65 1.75 -2.60 -8.05
N VAL A 66 1.39 -2.09 -9.24
CA VAL A 66 1.27 -2.92 -10.45
C VAL A 66 2.60 -3.60 -10.77
N SER A 67 3.71 -2.87 -10.62
CA SER A 67 5.05 -3.43 -10.85
C SER A 67 5.38 -4.52 -9.83
N TYR A 68 5.12 -4.30 -8.55
CA TYR A 68 5.41 -5.25 -7.48
C TYR A 68 4.59 -6.54 -7.60
N LEU A 69 3.27 -6.42 -7.76
CA LEU A 69 2.37 -7.57 -7.88
C LEU A 69 2.57 -8.30 -9.21
N GLY A 70 2.85 -7.57 -10.30
CA GLY A 70 3.21 -8.14 -11.59
C GLY A 70 4.51 -8.94 -11.53
N MET A 71 5.55 -8.40 -10.88
CA MET A 71 6.80 -9.15 -10.66
C MET A 71 6.56 -10.40 -9.81
N ALA A 72 5.76 -10.31 -8.75
CA ALA A 72 5.45 -11.46 -7.90
C ALA A 72 4.72 -12.56 -8.67
N TRP A 73 3.73 -12.20 -9.48
CA TRP A 73 2.97 -13.12 -10.33
C TRP A 73 3.88 -13.86 -11.33
N LEU A 74 4.76 -13.13 -12.02
CA LEU A 74 5.65 -13.70 -13.04
C LEU A 74 6.80 -14.52 -12.48
N THR A 75 7.26 -14.19 -11.27
CA THR A 75 8.46 -14.81 -10.67
C THR A 75 8.12 -16.06 -9.88
N VAL A 76 7.01 -16.06 -9.15
CA VAL A 76 6.65 -17.16 -8.24
C VAL A 76 5.71 -18.13 -8.94
N SER A 77 6.07 -19.41 -8.99
CA SER A 77 5.26 -20.49 -9.60
C SER A 77 4.34 -21.22 -8.62
N ASN A 78 4.40 -20.87 -7.33
CA ASN A 78 3.58 -21.51 -6.32
C ASN A 78 2.09 -21.13 -6.50
N PRO A 79 1.18 -22.10 -6.77
CA PRO A 79 -0.25 -21.81 -6.97
C PRO A 79 -0.92 -21.13 -5.78
N PHE A 80 -0.48 -21.44 -4.56
CA PHE A 80 -0.98 -20.77 -3.35
C PHE A 80 -0.63 -19.28 -3.36
N MET A 81 0.58 -18.94 -3.79
CA MET A 81 1.01 -17.54 -3.92
C MET A 81 0.26 -16.81 -5.02
N HIS A 82 -0.11 -17.46 -6.12
CA HIS A 82 -0.96 -16.87 -7.14
C HIS A 82 -2.36 -16.55 -6.61
N TYR A 83 -3.00 -17.49 -5.91
CA TYR A 83 -4.30 -17.23 -5.27
C TYR A 83 -4.23 -16.05 -4.30
N PHE A 84 -3.18 -16.00 -3.47
CA PHE A 84 -3.01 -14.91 -2.52
C PHE A 84 -2.71 -13.58 -3.23
N THR A 85 -1.93 -13.59 -4.31
CA THR A 85 -1.65 -12.41 -5.14
C THR A 85 -2.94 -11.84 -5.76
N ILE A 86 -3.84 -12.68 -6.27
CA ILE A 86 -5.14 -12.24 -6.79
C ILE A 86 -5.96 -11.55 -5.69
N THR A 87 -5.94 -12.11 -4.47
CA THR A 87 -6.63 -11.53 -3.32
C THR A 87 -6.08 -10.15 -2.97
N VAL A 88 -4.75 -9.98 -2.98
CA VAL A 88 -4.10 -8.67 -2.77
C VAL A 88 -4.47 -7.70 -3.89
N ILE A 89 -4.38 -8.12 -5.16
CA ILE A 89 -4.76 -7.29 -6.32
C ILE A 89 -6.20 -6.77 -6.16
N ALA A 90 -7.14 -7.64 -5.77
CA ALA A 90 -8.54 -7.26 -5.61
C ALA A 90 -8.73 -6.23 -4.48
N LEU A 91 -8.11 -6.46 -3.31
CA LEU A 91 -8.19 -5.54 -2.18
C LEU A 91 -7.60 -4.18 -2.52
N GLU A 92 -6.40 -4.17 -3.11
CA GLU A 92 -5.68 -2.94 -3.39
C GLU A 92 -6.28 -2.15 -4.55
N SER A 93 -6.82 -2.84 -5.55
CA SER A 93 -7.63 -2.19 -6.59
C SER A 93 -8.82 -1.46 -5.98
N TYR A 94 -9.54 -2.10 -5.04
CA TYR A 94 -10.65 -1.45 -4.33
C TYR A 94 -10.18 -0.27 -3.47
N HIS A 95 -9.06 -0.42 -2.77
CA HIS A 95 -8.42 0.62 -1.97
C HIS A 95 -8.06 1.85 -2.81
N LEU A 96 -7.33 1.66 -3.91
CA LEU A 96 -6.92 2.74 -4.81
C LEU A 96 -8.12 3.44 -5.47
N LEU A 97 -9.12 2.68 -5.91
CA LEU A 97 -10.35 3.28 -6.46
C LEU A 97 -11.04 4.18 -5.43
N TRP A 98 -11.18 3.71 -4.19
CA TRP A 98 -11.78 4.50 -3.11
C TRP A 98 -10.94 5.74 -2.78
N LEU A 99 -9.62 5.61 -2.75
CA LEU A 99 -8.69 6.71 -2.47
C LEU A 99 -8.73 7.77 -3.58
N GLY A 100 -8.69 7.36 -4.85
CA GLY A 100 -8.78 8.25 -6.01
C GLY A 100 -10.10 9.03 -6.03
N LEU A 101 -11.23 8.37 -5.74
CA LEU A 101 -12.52 9.04 -5.59
C LEU A 101 -12.52 10.03 -4.43
N SER A 102 -11.90 9.66 -3.31
CA SER A 102 -11.78 10.54 -2.13
C SER A 102 -10.94 11.77 -2.40
N PHE A 103 -9.80 11.63 -3.10
CA PHE A 103 -8.96 12.74 -3.53
C PHE A 103 -9.73 13.68 -4.47
N ARG A 104 -10.44 13.12 -5.45
CA ARG A 104 -11.29 13.92 -6.36
C ARG A 104 -12.35 14.71 -5.59
N GLN A 105 -13.03 14.10 -4.62
CA GLN A 105 -14.04 14.79 -3.81
C GLN A 105 -13.43 15.84 -2.87
N PHE A 106 -12.26 15.56 -2.30
CA PHE A 106 -11.51 16.49 -1.46
C PHE A 106 -11.13 17.76 -2.21
N PHE A 107 -10.50 17.63 -3.38
CA PHE A 107 -10.10 18.78 -4.20
C PHE A 107 -11.28 19.51 -4.85
N ALA A 108 -12.47 18.90 -4.90
CA ALA A 108 -13.70 19.56 -5.28
C ALA A 108 -14.39 20.29 -4.12
N GLY A 109 -13.79 20.30 -2.92
CA GLY A 109 -14.35 20.92 -1.71
C GLY A 109 -15.51 20.16 -1.07
N ARG A 110 -15.80 18.94 -1.54
CA ARG A 110 -16.96 18.14 -1.08
C ARG A 110 -16.65 17.24 0.11
N LYS A 111 -15.36 17.05 0.44
CA LYS A 111 -14.90 16.15 1.49
C LYS A 111 -13.81 16.83 2.32
N PRO A 112 -13.86 16.79 3.67
CA PRO A 112 -12.80 17.34 4.51
C PRO A 112 -11.60 16.39 4.58
N VAL A 113 -10.41 16.93 4.92
CA VAL A 113 -9.15 16.16 5.08
C VAL A 113 -9.32 14.99 6.07
N ALA A 114 -10.07 15.19 7.16
CA ALA A 114 -10.30 14.15 8.17
C ALA A 114 -11.00 12.90 7.64
N LYS A 115 -11.71 13.00 6.51
CA LYS A 115 -12.38 11.87 5.84
C LYS A 115 -11.64 11.43 4.58
N LEU A 116 -10.44 11.95 4.32
CA LEU A 116 -9.69 11.68 3.10
C LEU A 116 -9.37 10.19 2.95
N PHE A 117 -8.95 9.55 4.04
CA PHE A 117 -8.64 8.12 4.11
C PHE A 117 -9.77 7.32 4.74
N ASN A 118 -9.93 6.08 4.29
CA ASN A 118 -10.83 5.11 4.91
C ASN A 118 -9.99 4.21 5.82
N TRP A 119 -9.82 4.60 7.09
CA TRP A 119 -8.93 3.91 8.02
C TRP A 119 -9.22 2.41 8.17
N ARG A 120 -10.46 1.96 7.97
CA ARG A 120 -10.75 0.52 7.99
C ARG A 120 -10.08 -0.19 6.81
N LEU A 121 -10.15 0.42 5.62
CA LEU A 121 -9.54 -0.09 4.42
C LEU A 121 -8.01 0.05 4.45
N GLU A 122 -7.48 1.18 4.92
CA GLU A 122 -6.03 1.38 5.12
C GLU A 122 -5.43 0.28 6.01
N ARG A 123 -6.11 -0.05 7.12
CA ARG A 123 -5.67 -1.11 8.04
C ARG A 123 -5.73 -2.47 7.36
N MET A 124 -6.78 -2.78 6.61
CA MET A 124 -6.89 -4.04 5.88
C MET A 124 -5.77 -4.19 4.84
N SER A 125 -5.52 -3.15 4.04
CA SER A 125 -4.40 -3.10 3.08
C SER A 125 -3.07 -3.30 3.81
N ALA A 126 -2.81 -2.56 4.89
CA ALA A 126 -1.57 -2.69 5.65
C ALA A 126 -1.35 -4.10 6.24
N LEU A 127 -2.39 -4.71 6.81
CA LEU A 127 -2.33 -6.09 7.33
C LEU A 127 -2.04 -7.09 6.21
N THR A 128 -2.71 -6.91 5.07
CA THR A 128 -2.64 -7.83 3.93
C THR A 128 -1.29 -7.71 3.23
N LEU A 129 -0.82 -6.51 2.92
CA LEU A 129 0.48 -6.25 2.30
C LEU A 129 1.64 -6.68 3.21
N PHE A 130 1.54 -6.45 4.52
CA PHE A 130 2.53 -6.98 5.46
C PHE A 130 2.60 -8.51 5.42
N SER A 131 1.44 -9.17 5.52
CA SER A 131 1.37 -10.64 5.53
C SER A 131 1.83 -11.22 4.18
N TYR A 132 1.44 -10.59 3.07
CA TYR A 132 1.81 -10.96 1.72
C TYR A 132 3.32 -10.82 1.49
N SER A 133 3.91 -9.69 1.86
CA SER A 133 5.35 -9.46 1.71
C SER A 133 6.18 -10.44 2.56
N LEU A 134 5.75 -10.74 3.79
CA LEU A 134 6.38 -11.77 4.62
C LEU A 134 6.30 -13.15 3.96
N LEU A 135 5.13 -13.55 3.50
CA LEU A 135 4.92 -14.84 2.86
C LEU A 135 5.71 -14.95 1.55
N LEU A 136 5.79 -13.86 0.79
CA LEU A 136 6.60 -13.78 -0.42
C LEU A 136 8.08 -13.97 -0.09
N LEU A 137 8.61 -13.29 0.93
CA LEU A 137 10.01 -13.47 1.37
C LEU A 137 10.29 -14.92 1.78
N ILE A 138 9.40 -15.55 2.54
CA ILE A 138 9.51 -16.96 2.91
C ILE A 138 9.51 -17.84 1.65
N THR A 139 8.62 -17.56 0.70
CA THR A 139 8.54 -18.30 -0.56
C THR A 139 9.84 -18.17 -1.34
N LEU A 140 10.38 -16.97 -1.49
CA LEU A 140 11.62 -16.72 -2.22
C LEU A 140 12.85 -17.33 -1.51
N ALA A 141 12.83 -17.46 -0.19
CA ALA A 141 13.93 -18.02 0.59
C ALA A 141 13.97 -19.55 0.59
N PHE A 142 12.81 -20.21 0.62
CA PHE A 142 12.70 -21.66 0.86
C PHE A 142 12.15 -22.45 -0.33
N PHE A 143 11.46 -21.82 -1.28
CA PHE A 143 10.85 -22.51 -2.41
C PHE A 143 11.52 -22.10 -3.72
N GLN A 144 11.71 -23.07 -4.60
CA GLN A 144 12.32 -22.86 -5.91
C GLN A 144 11.51 -21.83 -6.70
N VAL A 145 12.14 -20.68 -6.94
CA VAL A 145 11.65 -19.66 -7.87
C VAL A 145 11.95 -20.16 -9.27
N ASN A 146 11.00 -20.03 -10.21
CA ASN A 146 11.24 -20.43 -11.60
C ASN A 146 12.54 -19.78 -12.11
N SER A 147 13.57 -20.59 -12.30
CA SER A 147 14.78 -20.22 -13.03
C SER A 147 14.42 -20.24 -14.51
N LEU A 148 14.00 -19.10 -15.04
CA LEU A 148 14.22 -18.79 -16.46
C LEU A 148 15.60 -18.14 -16.58
#